data_AF-A0A8S1AM50-F1
#
_entry.id   AF-A0A8S1AM50-F1
#
_cell.length_a   1.000
_cell.length_b   1.000
_cell.length_c   1.000
_cell.angle_alpha   90.00
_cell.angle_beta   90.00
_cell.angle_gamma   90.00
#
_symmetry.space_group_name_H-M   'P 1'
#
loop_
_entity.id
_entity.type
_entity.pdbx_description
1 polymer ?
#
loop_
_entity_poly.entity_id
_entity_poly.type
_entity_poly.pdbx_seq_one_letter_code
_entity_poly.pdbx_strand_id
1 'polypeptide(L)'
;MWLIKVVFTEQPTGSSVLSDVYLQIMPVDECQRAIFEVTDANICTRGTGFVGICHGDSGGPLATFLNGRTVLVGVSVIVSQLGCDVSLPSAYSRVTSYYGFITEHS
;
A
#
# COMPACT_ATOMS: atom_id res chain seq x y z
N MET A 1 -17.50 -2.09 -4.51
CA MET A 1 -16.10 -2.47 -4.22
C MET A 1 -15.24 -1.27 -4.54
N TRP A 2 -14.64 -0.63 -3.54
CA TRP A 2 -13.81 0.56 -3.73
C TRP A 2 -12.39 0.12 -4.12
N LEU A 3 -11.94 0.50 -5.31
CA LEU A 3 -10.59 0.25 -5.79
C LEU A 3 -9.67 1.38 -5.34
N ILE A 4 -8.48 1.05 -4.84
CA ILE A 4 -7.50 2.04 -4.39
C ILE A 4 -6.29 1.98 -5.31
N LYS A 5 -5.87 3.13 -5.84
CA LYS A 5 -4.73 3.21 -6.76
C LYS A 5 -3.45 3.27 -5.95
N VAL A 6 -2.52 2.40 -6.28
CA VAL A 6 -1.14 2.50 -5.79
C VAL A 6 -0.23 2.76 -6.96
N VAL A 7 0.69 3.69 -6.73
CA VAL A 7 1.72 4.05 -7.68
C VAL A 7 3.00 3.36 -7.24
N PHE A 8 3.60 2.59 -8.14
CA PHE A 8 4.79 1.79 -7.91
C PHE A 8 5.81 2.01 -9.03
N THR A 9 7.08 1.81 -8.73
CA THR A 9 8.11 1.56 -9.74
C THR A 9 8.18 0.04 -9.91
N GLU A 10 7.87 -0.49 -11.09
CA GLU A 10 8.26 -1.89 -11.37
C GLU A 10 9.77 -2.00 -11.12
N GLN A 11 10.27 -3.10 -10.50
CA GLN A 11 11.36 -3.83 -11.16
C GLN A 11 12.04 -5.09 -10.60
N PRO A 12 12.64 -5.83 -11.57
CA PRO A 12 13.93 -6.52 -11.43
C PRO A 12 15.18 -5.80 -12.02
N THR A 13 15.10 -4.69 -12.79
CA THR A 13 16.22 -4.17 -13.65
C THR A 13 16.37 -2.62 -13.88
N GLY A 14 16.34 -1.72 -12.89
CA GLY A 14 16.51 -0.23 -13.07
C GLY A 14 15.79 0.55 -14.23
N SER A 15 14.52 0.93 -14.09
CA SER A 15 13.54 1.48 -15.04
C SER A 15 12.95 2.64 -14.30
N SER A 16 13.07 3.80 -14.92
CA SER A 16 12.56 5.06 -14.40
C SER A 16 11.07 5.26 -14.70
N VAL A 17 10.35 4.22 -15.14
CA VAL A 17 8.95 4.31 -15.54
C VAL A 17 8.05 4.04 -14.34
N LEU A 18 7.24 5.05 -14.02
CA LEU A 18 6.21 4.97 -12.98
C LEU A 18 5.02 4.13 -13.48
N SER A 19 4.60 3.16 -12.67
CA SER A 19 3.46 2.28 -12.92
C SER A 19 2.40 2.44 -11.84
N ASP A 20 1.18 1.97 -12.10
CA ASP A 20 0.12 1.96 -11.09
C ASP A 20 -0.85 0.78 -11.24
N VAL A 21 -1.46 0.41 -10.11
CA VAL A 21 -2.44 -0.69 -10.04
C VAL A 21 -3.56 -0.37 -9.05
N TYR A 22 -4.72 -0.96 -9.29
CA TYR A 22 -5.84 -0.93 -8.35
C TYR A 22 -5.82 -2.14 -7.42
N LEU A 23 -5.80 -1.87 -6.11
CA LEU A 23 -5.81 -2.88 -5.06
C LEU A 23 -7.12 -2.87 -4.26
N GLN A 24 -7.38 -3.99 -3.59
CA GLN A 24 -8.51 -4.14 -2.67
C GLN A 24 -8.01 -4.12 -1.23
N ILE A 25 -8.66 -3.32 -0.36
CA ILE A 25 -8.38 -3.37 1.08
C ILE A 25 -8.81 -4.72 1.66
N MET A 26 -8.02 -5.22 2.60
CA MET A 26 -8.38 -6.34 3.45
C MET A 26 -8.46 -5.97 4.92
N PRO A 27 -9.27 -6.70 5.71
CA PRO A 27 -9.25 -6.62 7.16
C PRO A 27 -7.86 -6.91 7.75
N VAL A 28 -7.51 -6.20 8.84
CA VAL A 28 -6.19 -6.30 9.50
C VAL A 28 -5.99 -7.69 10.10
N ASP A 29 -7.03 -8.28 10.70
CA ASP A 29 -7.00 -9.62 11.28
C ASP A 29 -6.72 -10.72 10.25
N GLU A 30 -7.20 -10.56 9.02
CA GLU A 30 -6.83 -11.46 7.94
C GLU A 30 -5.38 -11.23 7.49
N CYS A 31 -4.93 -9.98 7.44
CA CYS A 31 -3.56 -9.62 7.05
C CYS A 31 -2.51 -10.17 8.03
N GLN A 32 -2.84 -10.18 9.33
CA GLN A 32 -1.99 -10.72 10.39
C GLN A 32 -1.63 -12.20 10.22
N ARG A 33 -2.40 -12.94 9.41
CA ARG A 33 -2.09 -14.33 9.06
C ARG A 33 -0.83 -14.47 8.20
N ALA A 34 -0.45 -13.41 7.49
CA ALA A 34 0.74 -13.36 6.64
C ALA A 34 1.79 -12.35 7.15
N ILE A 35 1.36 -11.24 7.74
CA ILE A 35 2.24 -10.18 8.25
C ILE A 35 1.93 -9.94 9.73
N PHE A 36 2.63 -10.63 10.63
CA PHE A 36 2.30 -10.64 12.06
C PHE A 36 2.47 -9.28 12.76
N GLU A 37 3.24 -8.35 12.18
CA GLU A 37 3.57 -7.05 12.79
C GLU A 37 2.52 -5.97 12.54
N VAL A 38 1.51 -6.21 11.68
CA VAL A 38 0.52 -5.18 11.36
C VAL A 38 -0.47 -4.95 12.51
N THR A 39 -0.89 -3.70 12.64
CA THR A 39 -1.86 -3.23 13.63
C THR A 39 -2.97 -2.42 12.95
N ASP A 40 -3.91 -1.88 13.72
CA ASP A 40 -4.93 -0.95 13.19
C ASP A 40 -4.33 0.35 12.61
N ALA A 41 -3.07 0.65 12.95
CA ALA A 41 -2.29 1.72 12.33
C ALA A 41 -1.83 1.38 10.89
N ASN A 42 -2.20 0.22 10.37
CA ASN A 42 -1.89 -0.20 9.00
C ASN A 42 -3.16 -0.34 8.14
N ILE A 43 -2.98 -0.18 6.83
CA ILE A 43 -3.91 -0.62 5.81
C ILE A 43 -3.26 -1.80 5.10
N CYS A 44 -3.95 -2.93 5.03
CA CYS A 44 -3.52 -4.05 4.22
C CYS A 44 -4.32 -4.13 2.93
N THR A 45 -3.67 -4.62 1.89
CA THR A 45 -4.30 -4.80 0.58
C THR A 45 -4.02 -6.20 0.02
N ARG A 46 -4.95 -6.70 -0.79
CA ARG A 46 -4.75 -7.87 -1.63
C ARG A 46 -4.54 -7.42 -3.08
N GLY A 47 -3.50 -7.98 -3.68
CA GLY A 47 -3.27 -7.92 -5.11
C GLY A 47 -4.22 -8.80 -5.88
N THR A 48 -5.12 -8.23 -6.68
CA THR A 48 -5.82 -9.03 -7.68
C THR A 48 -4.86 -9.30 -8.83
N GLY A 49 -4.66 -10.57 -9.21
CA GLY A 49 -3.71 -10.93 -10.26
C GLY A 49 -2.24 -10.99 -9.82
N PHE A 50 -1.99 -11.22 -8.51
CA PHE A 50 -0.65 -11.32 -7.94
C PHE A 50 0.14 -10.02 -8.08
N VAL A 51 -0.38 -8.88 -7.61
CA VAL A 51 0.30 -7.57 -7.74
C VAL A 51 0.30 -6.85 -6.39
N GLY A 52 1.45 -6.37 -5.95
CA GLY A 52 1.60 -5.67 -4.67
C GLY A 52 2.76 -4.67 -4.67
N ILE A 53 3.11 -4.19 -3.49
CA ILE A 53 4.29 -3.34 -3.27
C ILE A 53 5.56 -4.14 -3.59
N CYS A 54 6.47 -3.60 -4.40
CA CYS A 54 7.78 -4.18 -4.70
C CYS A 54 8.89 -3.54 -3.86
N HIS A 55 10.08 -4.17 -3.88
CA HIS A 55 11.27 -3.52 -3.33
C HIS A 55 11.57 -2.22 -4.08
N GLY A 56 11.77 -1.12 -3.34
CA GLY A 56 11.95 0.22 -3.91
C GLY A 56 10.71 1.10 -3.82
N ASP A 57 9.54 0.51 -3.62
CA ASP A 57 8.29 1.26 -3.48
C ASP A 57 8.07 1.81 -2.07
N SER A 58 8.91 1.48 -1.10
CA SER A 58 8.80 1.93 0.30
C SER A 58 8.70 3.46 0.40
N GLY A 59 7.70 3.95 1.13
CA GLY A 59 7.39 5.38 1.20
C GLY A 59 6.46 5.91 0.09
N GLY A 60 6.14 5.08 -0.90
CA GLY A 60 5.20 5.38 -1.98
C GLY A 60 3.74 5.52 -1.53
N PRO A 61 2.90 6.24 -2.31
CA PRO A 61 1.54 6.58 -1.90
C PRO A 61 0.51 5.49 -2.24
N LEU A 62 -0.33 5.16 -1.25
CA LEU A 62 -1.63 4.51 -1.45
C LEU A 62 -2.70 5.60 -1.46
N ALA A 63 -3.38 5.79 -2.60
CA ALA A 63 -4.32 6.88 -2.78
C ALA A 63 -5.68 6.42 -3.33
N THR A 64 -6.74 7.09 -2.89
CA THR A 64 -8.09 6.88 -3.41
C THR A 64 -8.63 8.14 -4.06
N PHE A 65 -9.64 7.99 -4.92
CA PHE A 65 -10.34 9.12 -5.52
C PHE A 65 -11.68 9.32 -4.81
N LEU A 66 -11.80 10.42 -4.08
CA LEU A 66 -12.98 10.75 -3.27
C LEU A 66 -13.43 12.17 -3.60
N ASN A 67 -14.72 12.35 -3.93
CA ASN A 67 -15.33 13.65 -4.20
C ASN A 67 -14.56 14.51 -5.22
N GLY A 68 -14.08 13.90 -6.31
CA GLY A 68 -13.35 14.60 -7.37
C GLY A 68 -11.89 14.91 -7.04
N ARG A 69 -11.33 14.37 -5.95
CA ARG A 69 -9.95 14.63 -5.51
C ARG A 69 -9.21 13.33 -5.20
N THR A 70 -7.91 13.33 -5.47
CA THR A 70 -7.00 12.29 -5.00
C THR A 70 -6.68 12.52 -3.53
N VAL A 71 -6.88 11.49 -2.70
CA VAL A 71 -6.65 11.53 -1.26
C VAL A 71 -5.65 10.45 -0.89
N LEU A 72 -4.55 10.84 -0.24
CA LEU A 72 -3.59 9.90 0.33
C LEU A 72 -4.20 9.21 1.55
N VAL A 73 -4.25 7.88 1.54
CA VAL A 73 -4.81 7.08 2.64
C VAL A 73 -3.76 6.20 3.33
N GLY A 74 -2.67 5.88 2.64
CA GLY A 74 -1.57 5.13 3.22
C GLY A 74 -0.22 5.40 2.57
N VAL A 75 0.84 4.93 3.25
CA VAL A 75 2.24 5.00 2.80
C VAL A 75 2.84 3.60 2.88
N SER A 76 3.44 3.09 1.80
CA SER A 76 3.95 1.71 1.72
C SER A 76 5.06 1.44 2.73
N VAL A 77 4.97 0.30 3.43
CA VAL A 77 5.96 -0.05 4.47
C VAL A 77 6.42 -1.50 4.44
N ILE A 78 5.55 -2.46 4.08
CA ILE A 78 5.90 -3.89 4.11
C ILE A 78 5.65 -4.51 2.74
N VAL A 79 6.73 -5.07 2.19
CA VAL A 79 6.77 -5.90 0.98
C VAL A 79 6.94 -7.37 1.37
N SER A 80 6.37 -8.27 0.58
CA SER A 80 6.58 -9.71 0.73
C SER A 80 8.04 -10.07 0.36
N GLN A 81 8.68 -10.90 1.19
CA GLN A 81 10.02 -11.42 0.89
C GLN A 81 10.07 -12.36 -0.33
N LEU A 82 8.91 -12.88 -0.76
CA LEU A 82 8.79 -13.73 -1.95
C LEU A 82 8.62 -12.94 -3.24
N GLY A 83 8.69 -11.60 -3.17
CA GLY A 83 8.43 -10.70 -4.30
C GLY A 83 7.06 -10.04 -4.22
N CYS A 84 6.76 -9.24 -5.24
CA CYS A 84 5.52 -8.46 -5.37
C CYS A 84 4.55 -9.02 -6.40
N ASP A 85 4.97 -10.04 -7.14
CA ASP A 85 4.20 -10.79 -8.13
C ASP A 85 3.61 -12.08 -7.55
N VAL A 86 3.34 -12.09 -6.23
CA VAL A 86 2.81 -13.22 -5.47
C VAL A 86 1.49 -12.86 -4.80
N SER A 87 0.70 -13.86 -4.39
CA SER A 87 -0.64 -13.66 -3.80
C SER A 87 -0.59 -13.30 -2.31
N LEU A 88 0.48 -12.63 -1.88
CA LEU A 88 0.66 -12.19 -0.50
C LEU A 88 0.18 -10.75 -0.32
N PRO A 89 -0.34 -10.41 0.86
CA PRO A 89 -0.80 -9.06 1.13
C PRO A 89 0.38 -8.09 1.21
N SER A 90 0.08 -6.81 0.98
CA SER A 90 1.00 -5.72 1.23
C SER A 90 0.44 -4.79 2.29
N ALA A 91 1.31 -4.15 3.08
CA ALA A 91 0.89 -3.24 4.15
C ALA A 91 1.43 -1.82 4.00
N TYR A 92 0.59 -0.88 4.41
CA TYR A 92 0.81 0.56 4.38
C TYR A 92 0.60 1.14 5.78
N SER A 93 1.35 2.16 6.17
CA SER A 93 1.02 3.01 7.31
C SER A 93 -0.26 3.79 7.00
N ARG A 94 -1.26 3.71 7.89
CA ARG A 94 -2.54 4.40 7.75
C ARG A 94 -2.36 5.89 8.04
N VAL A 95 -2.54 6.77 7.06
CA VAL A 95 -2.33 8.23 7.23
C VAL A 95 -3.13 8.80 8.38
N THR A 96 -4.39 8.37 8.55
CA THR A 96 -5.26 8.89 9.61
C THR A 96 -4.74 8.56 11.01
N SER A 97 -3.99 7.48 11.19
CA SER A 97 -3.37 7.13 12.49
C SER A 97 -2.23 8.08 12.87
N TYR A 98 -1.65 8.78 11.89
CA TYR A 98 -0.56 9.74 12.08
C TYR A 98 -0.99 11.19 11.81
N TYR A 99 -2.30 11.44 11.68
CA TYR A 99 -2.83 12.75 11.30
C TYR A 99 -2.35 13.87 12.24
N GLY A 100 -2.38 13.64 13.56
CA GLY A 100 -1.92 14.62 14.55
C GLY A 100 -0.46 15.05 14.33
N PHE A 101 0.44 14.08 14.14
CA PHE A 101 1.85 14.35 13.83
C PHE A 101 2.00 15.15 12.52
N ILE A 102 1.29 14.75 11.47
CA ILE A 102 1.34 15.41 10.16
C ILE A 102 0.88 16.86 10.29
N THR A 103 -0.23 17.12 10.98
CA THR A 103 -0.75 18.49 11.15
C THR A 103 0.11 19.37 12.06
N GLU A 104 0.87 18.78 12.98
CA GLU A 104 1.80 19.52 13.83
C GLU A 104 3.07 19.95 13.07
N HIS A 105 3.44 19.23 12.01
CA HIS A 105 4.69 19.42 11.26
C HIS A 105 4.47 19.82 9.78
N SER A 106 3.30 20.37 9.45
CA SER A 106 2.93 20.83 8.10
C SER A 106 2.98 22.34 7.93
#